data_AF-K7FYB7-F1
#
_entry.id   AF-K7FYB7-F1
#
_cell.length_a   1.000
_cell.length_b   1.000
_cell.length_c   1.000
_cell.angle_alpha   90.00
_cell.angle_beta   90.00
_cell.angle_gamma   90.00
#
_symmetry.space_group_name_H-M   'P 1'
#
loop_
_entity.id
_entity.type
_entity.pdbx_description
1 polymer ?
#
loop_
_entity_poly.entity_id
_entity_poly.type
_entity_poly.pdbx_seq_one_letter_code
_entity_poly.pdbx_strand_id
1 'polypeptide(L)'
;MLHHPANSPGFTSHFSSIVDDERLSAEEMDERRRQNIAYEYLCHLEEAKRWMEVCLDEELPPTTELEEGLRNGVYLAKLAKFFAPKMVSEKKIYDVEQTRYKKSGLHFRHTDNTVQWLRAMESIGLPKVRI
;
A
#
# COMPACT_ATOMS: atom_id res chain seq x y z
N MET A 1 38.96 45.93 -9.13
CA MET A 1 37.62 46.27 -8.63
C MET A 1 36.96 44.97 -8.23
N LEU A 2 36.65 44.87 -6.94
CA LEU A 2 36.29 43.65 -6.22
C LEU A 2 34.85 43.22 -6.54
N HIS A 3 34.66 41.91 -6.63
CA HIS A 3 33.37 41.23 -6.76
C HIS A 3 32.71 41.01 -5.38
N HIS A 4 31.37 41.06 -5.40
CA HIS A 4 30.36 40.60 -4.41
C HIS A 4 29.94 41.55 -3.25
N PRO A 5 28.72 41.41 -2.65
CA PRO A 5 27.46 40.76 -3.11
C PRO A 5 26.17 41.57 -2.75
N ALA A 6 24.99 41.08 -3.20
CA ALA A 6 23.70 41.02 -2.47
C ALA A 6 22.49 41.18 -3.43
N ASN A 7 21.66 40.14 -3.57
CA ASN A 7 20.36 40.04 -2.91
C ASN A 7 19.55 38.92 -3.58
N SER A 8 19.11 37.94 -2.79
CA SER A 8 18.22 36.87 -3.23
C SER A 8 16.79 37.42 -3.45
N PRO A 9 16.04 36.83 -4.38
CA PRO A 9 14.65 36.48 -4.10
C PRO A 9 14.51 34.98 -4.36
N GLY A 10 14.09 34.20 -3.38
CA GLY A 10 12.68 34.19 -3.00
C GLY A 10 12.09 32.95 -3.64
N PHE A 11 11.88 31.93 -2.81
CA PHE A 11 11.25 30.66 -3.14
C PHE A 11 9.82 30.94 -3.65
N THR A 12 9.64 31.17 -4.95
CA THR A 12 8.30 31.30 -5.53
C THR A 12 7.82 29.91 -5.92
N SER A 13 7.07 29.32 -5.00
CA SER A 13 6.01 28.35 -5.33
C SER A 13 5.19 28.91 -6.49
N HIS A 14 5.48 28.45 -7.70
CA HIS A 14 4.57 28.57 -8.84
C HIS A 14 3.80 27.25 -8.93
N PHE A 15 2.85 27.12 -8.00
CA PHE A 15 1.58 26.48 -8.31
C PHE A 15 1.01 27.27 -9.50
N SER A 16 1.38 26.85 -10.71
CA SER A 16 1.02 27.54 -11.94
C SER A 16 -0.50 27.58 -12.01
N SER A 17 -1.00 28.80 -11.89
CA SER A 17 -2.39 29.17 -11.98
C SER A 17 -2.98 28.77 -13.33
N ILE A 18 -4.04 27.95 -13.28
CA ILE A 18 -5.32 28.16 -13.96
C ILE A 18 -5.21 28.99 -15.25
N VAL A 19 -4.75 28.38 -16.35
CA VAL A 19 -5.17 28.69 -17.73
C VAL A 19 -4.64 27.58 -18.64
N ASP A 20 -5.45 26.52 -18.78
CA ASP A 20 -5.60 25.81 -20.04
C ASP A 20 -7.12 25.62 -20.19
N ASP A 21 -7.80 26.71 -20.56
CA ASP A 21 -9.22 26.67 -21.00
C ASP A 21 -9.26 26.26 -22.49
N GLU A 22 -8.43 25.28 -22.86
CA GLU A 22 -8.68 24.46 -24.03
C GLU A 22 -9.74 23.46 -23.63
N ARG A 23 -10.86 23.49 -24.33
CA ARG A 23 -11.98 22.57 -24.11
C ARG A 23 -11.49 21.16 -24.44
N LEU A 24 -11.06 20.43 -23.42
CA LEU A 24 -10.63 19.04 -23.51
C LEU A 24 -11.70 18.23 -24.26
N SER A 25 -11.24 17.41 -25.20
CA SER A 25 -12.09 16.44 -25.86
C SER A 25 -12.68 15.46 -24.85
N ALA A 26 -13.80 14.82 -25.20
CA ALA A 26 -14.40 13.79 -24.35
C ALA A 26 -13.40 12.67 -24.02
N GLU A 27 -12.55 12.31 -24.99
CA GLU A 27 -11.51 11.28 -24.83
C GLU A 27 -10.43 11.71 -23.81
N GLU A 28 -9.99 12.97 -23.85
CA GLU A 28 -9.00 13.50 -22.89
C GLU A 28 -9.57 13.62 -21.48
N MET A 29 -10.86 14.00 -21.36
CA MET A 29 -11.56 14.02 -20.07
C MET A 29 -11.65 12.63 -19.45
N ASP A 30 -11.97 11.61 -20.25
CA ASP A 30 -12.04 10.22 -19.81
C ASP A 30 -10.66 9.67 -19.43
N GLU A 31 -9.62 10.00 -20.19
CA GLU A 31 -8.25 9.58 -19.87
C GLU A 31 -7.76 10.22 -18.57
N ARG A 32 -8.00 11.53 -18.38
CA ARG A 32 -7.66 12.22 -17.13
C ARG A 32 -8.40 11.65 -15.93
N ARG A 33 -9.67 11.27 -16.10
CA ARG A 33 -10.44 10.58 -15.06
C ARG A 33 -9.82 9.23 -14.71
N ARG A 34 -9.44 8.42 -15.71
CA ARG A 34 -8.81 7.11 -15.50
C ARG A 34 -7.48 7.24 -14.75
N GLN A 35 -6.66 8.23 -15.13
CA GLN A 35 -5.39 8.53 -14.46
C GLN A 35 -5.60 8.93 -13.00
N ASN A 36 -6.61 9.75 -12.70
CA ASN A 36 -6.92 10.13 -11.33
C ASN A 36 -7.32 8.91 -10.47
N ILE A 37 -8.16 8.01 -11.01
CA ILE A 37 -8.55 6.78 -10.29
C ILE A 37 -7.32 5.90 -10.00
N ALA A 38 -6.45 5.72 -10.99
CA ALA A 38 -5.22 4.93 -10.80
C ALA A 38 -4.28 5.58 -9.78
N TYR A 39 -4.15 6.91 -9.80
CA TYR A 39 -3.35 7.67 -8.84
C TYR A 39 -3.89 7.51 -7.42
N GLU A 40 -5.19 7.71 -7.20
CA GLU A 40 -5.83 7.54 -5.88
C GLU A 40 -5.63 6.13 -5.35
N TYR A 41 -5.78 5.11 -6.22
CA TYR A 41 -5.53 3.72 -5.84
C TYR A 41 -4.09 3.49 -5.36
N LEU A 42 -3.10 3.99 -6.11
CA LEU A 42 -1.69 3.88 -5.72
C LEU A 42 -1.37 4.63 -4.43
N CYS A 43 -1.98 5.80 -4.19
CA CYS A 43 -1.86 6.50 -2.92
C CYS A 43 -2.39 5.66 -1.76
N HIS A 44 -3.56 5.04 -1.90
CA HIS A 44 -4.10 4.17 -0.86
C HIS A 44 -3.27 2.91 -0.63
N LEU A 45 -2.68 2.34 -1.69
CA LEU A 45 -1.71 1.25 -1.53
C LEU A 45 -0.46 1.71 -0.75
N GLU A 46 0.07 2.89 -1.04
CA GLU A 46 1.22 3.47 -0.32
C GLU A 46 0.87 3.73 1.15
N GLU A 47 -0.32 4.25 1.44
CA GLU A 47 -0.82 4.46 2.80
C GLU A 47 -0.93 3.13 3.57
N ALA A 48 -1.54 2.12 2.95
CA ALA A 48 -1.68 0.79 3.52
C ALA A 48 -0.31 0.15 3.78
N LYS A 49 0.61 0.25 2.81
CA LYS A 49 1.99 -0.23 2.93
C LYS A 49 2.66 0.38 4.16
N ARG A 50 2.72 1.71 4.25
CA ARG A 50 3.40 2.42 5.35
C ARG A 50 2.80 2.06 6.71
N TRP A 51 1.47 1.96 6.78
CA TRP A 51 0.80 1.55 8.01
C TRP A 51 1.20 0.13 8.43
N MET A 52 1.23 -0.82 7.48
CA MET A 52 1.65 -2.20 7.75
C MET A 52 3.12 -2.28 8.17
N GLU A 53 4.03 -1.56 7.50
CA GLU A 53 5.45 -1.52 7.86
C GLU A 53 5.66 -1.05 9.30
N VAL A 54 4.94 -0.01 9.73
CA VAL A 54 4.97 0.48 11.12
C VAL A 54 4.41 -0.54 12.10
N CYS A 55 3.32 -1.25 11.75
CA CYS A 55 2.76 -2.27 12.63
C CYS A 55 3.64 -3.52 12.76
N LEU A 56 4.40 -3.85 11.71
CA LEU A 56 5.19 -5.09 11.63
C LEU A 56 6.67 -4.90 11.97
N ASP A 57 7.17 -3.66 11.98
CA ASP A 57 8.60 -3.34 12.09
C ASP A 57 9.43 -4.09 11.02
N GLU A 58 8.89 -4.15 9.80
CA GLU A 58 9.45 -4.87 8.66
C GLU A 58 9.13 -4.11 7.37
N GLU A 59 10.08 -4.06 6.43
CA GLU A 59 9.88 -3.45 5.11
C GLU A 59 9.01 -4.35 4.22
N LEU A 60 8.00 -3.76 3.58
CA LEU A 60 7.12 -4.45 2.64
C LEU A 60 7.58 -4.22 1.18
N PRO A 61 7.13 -5.06 0.23
CA PRO A 61 7.42 -4.86 -1.18
C PRO A 61 7.02 -3.46 -1.68
N PRO A 62 7.64 -2.97 -2.78
CA PRO A 62 7.26 -1.70 -3.38
C PRO A 62 5.76 -1.61 -3.64
N THR A 63 5.19 -0.41 -3.59
CA THR A 63 3.74 -0.18 -3.71
C THR A 63 3.15 -0.73 -5.00
N THR A 64 3.91 -0.72 -6.09
CA THR A 64 3.54 -1.32 -7.38
C THR A 64 3.47 -2.84 -7.38
N GLU A 65 4.09 -3.50 -6.39
CA GLU A 65 4.15 -4.95 -6.22
C GLU A 65 3.44 -5.42 -4.93
N LEU A 66 2.88 -4.49 -4.16
CA LEU A 66 2.30 -4.76 -2.85
C LEU A 66 1.17 -5.78 -2.93
N GLU A 67 0.27 -5.62 -3.90
CA GLU A 67 -0.85 -6.54 -4.09
C GLU A 67 -0.38 -7.97 -4.30
N GLU A 68 0.63 -8.18 -5.15
CA GLU A 68 1.24 -9.49 -5.38
C GLU A 68 1.91 -10.01 -4.10
N GLY A 69 2.64 -9.14 -3.40
CA GLY A 69 3.28 -9.46 -2.12
C GLY A 69 2.32 -9.88 -1.00
N LEU A 70 1.06 -9.44 -1.04
CA LEU A 70 0.03 -9.81 -0.07
C LEU A 70 -0.67 -11.15 -0.40
N ARG A 71 -0.53 -11.69 -1.62
CA ARG A 71 -1.29 -12.88 -2.08
C ARG A 71 -1.03 -14.14 -1.29
N ASN A 72 0.18 -14.30 -0.74
CA ASN A 72 0.54 -15.46 0.08
C ASN A 72 0.02 -15.37 1.53
N GLY A 73 -0.57 -14.24 1.91
CA GLY A 73 -1.18 -13.99 3.22
C GLY A 73 -0.19 -13.90 4.38
N VAL A 74 1.12 -14.00 4.17
CA VAL A 74 2.12 -13.99 5.25
C VAL A 74 2.11 -12.66 6.01
N TYR A 75 2.18 -11.53 5.31
CA TYR A 75 2.09 -10.21 5.94
C TYR A 75 0.73 -9.99 6.62
N LEU A 76 -0.36 -10.50 6.05
CA LEU A 76 -1.69 -10.42 6.66
C LEU A 76 -1.74 -11.23 7.97
N ALA A 77 -1.14 -12.41 8.01
CA ALA A 77 -1.08 -13.23 9.22
C ALA A 77 -0.15 -12.63 10.29
N LYS A 78 0.97 -12.00 9.89
CA LYS A 78 1.82 -11.21 10.80
C LYS A 78 1.05 -10.02 11.38
N LEU A 79 0.26 -9.33 10.56
CA LEU A 79 -0.58 -8.22 11.02
C LEU A 79 -1.69 -8.70 11.97
N ALA A 80 -2.29 -9.86 11.66
CA ALA A 80 -3.24 -10.52 12.55
C ALA A 80 -2.63 -10.86 13.91
N LYS A 81 -1.36 -11.27 13.94
CA LYS A 81 -0.61 -11.49 15.18
C LYS A 81 -0.42 -10.19 15.97
N PHE A 82 -0.15 -9.07 15.29
CA PHE A 82 0.02 -7.76 15.92
C PHE A 82 -1.23 -7.33 16.70
N PHE A 83 -2.42 -7.35 16.09
CA PHE A 83 -3.64 -6.86 16.76
C PHE A 83 -4.42 -7.94 17.54
N ALA A 84 -4.25 -9.23 17.22
CA ALA A 84 -4.91 -10.35 17.92
C ALA A 84 -3.91 -11.44 18.36
N PRO A 85 -2.92 -11.12 19.21
CA PRO A 85 -1.80 -12.01 19.52
C PRO A 85 -2.19 -13.30 20.25
N LYS A 86 -3.38 -13.35 20.85
CA LYS A 86 -3.92 -14.56 21.50
C LYS A 86 -4.53 -15.55 20.51
N MET A 87 -4.93 -15.08 19.32
CA MET A 87 -5.58 -15.91 18.30
C MET A 87 -4.58 -16.48 17.30
N VAL A 88 -3.58 -15.68 16.92
CA VAL A 88 -2.57 -16.08 15.92
C VAL A 88 -1.26 -16.42 16.61
N SER A 89 -0.66 -17.52 16.20
CA SER A 89 0.69 -17.92 16.61
C SER A 89 1.60 -17.84 15.40
N GLU A 90 2.71 -17.14 15.53
CA GLU A 90 3.70 -16.98 14.45
C GLU A 90 4.21 -18.32 13.92
N LYS A 91 4.39 -19.31 14.82
CA LYS A 91 4.79 -20.68 14.46
C LYS A 91 3.78 -21.42 13.57
N LYS A 92 2.54 -20.91 13.47
CA LYS A 92 1.47 -21.47 12.63
C LYS A 92 1.31 -20.70 11.31
N ILE A 93 2.07 -19.63 11.09
CA ILE A 93 2.11 -18.95 9.80
C ILE A 93 2.90 -19.83 8.84
N TYR A 94 2.27 -20.21 7.74
CA TYR A 94 2.91 -21.04 6.73
C TYR A 94 3.85 -20.18 5.87
N ASP A 95 5.07 -20.68 5.66
CA ASP A 95 6.12 -20.01 4.89
C ASP A 95 6.40 -18.58 5.39
N VAL A 96 6.58 -18.42 6.71
CA VAL A 96 6.80 -17.11 7.37
C VAL A 96 7.94 -16.28 6.74
N GLU A 97 9.00 -16.94 6.28
CA GLU A 97 10.14 -16.33 5.58
C GLU A 97 9.93 -16.14 4.07
N GLN A 98 8.77 -16.55 3.55
CA GLN A 98 8.37 -16.49 2.14
C GLN A 98 9.34 -17.21 1.18
N THR A 99 10.16 -18.14 1.68
CA THR A 99 11.17 -18.86 0.90
C THR A 99 10.55 -19.75 -0.18
N ARG A 100 9.41 -20.39 0.12
CA ARG A 100 8.71 -21.25 -0.83
C ARG A 100 7.97 -20.40 -1.86
N TYR A 101 7.38 -19.29 -1.43
CA TYR A 101 6.73 -18.33 -2.32
C TYR A 101 7.74 -17.74 -3.32
N LYS A 102 8.91 -17.29 -2.86
CA LYS A 102 9.98 -16.79 -3.73
C LYS A 102 10.51 -17.84 -4.72
N LYS A 103 10.55 -19.12 -4.32
CA LYS A 103 11.09 -20.21 -5.15
C LYS A 103 10.11 -20.79 -6.16
N SER A 104 8.85 -20.95 -5.76
CA SER A 104 7.85 -21.75 -6.49
C SER A 104 6.49 -21.07 -6.63
N GLY A 105 6.36 -19.82 -6.16
CA GLY A 105 5.12 -19.08 -6.18
C GLY A 105 4.09 -19.58 -5.17
N LEU A 106 2.82 -19.31 -5.46
CA LEU A 106 1.72 -19.55 -4.54
C LEU A 106 1.41 -21.04 -4.38
N HIS A 107 1.57 -21.54 -3.15
CA HIS A 107 1.07 -22.85 -2.72
C HIS A 107 -0.32 -22.73 -2.06
N PHE A 108 -1.21 -23.72 -2.23
CA PHE A 108 -2.57 -23.74 -1.64
C PHE A 108 -2.58 -23.47 -0.14
N ARG A 109 -1.59 -24.00 0.59
CA ARG A 109 -1.45 -23.82 2.04
C ARG A 109 -1.25 -22.37 2.49
N HIS A 110 -0.86 -21.45 1.60
CA HIS A 110 -0.85 -20.02 1.91
C HIS A 110 -2.25 -19.48 2.22
N THR A 111 -3.31 -20.11 1.73
CA THR A 111 -4.69 -19.69 2.05
C THR A 111 -4.98 -19.76 3.55
N ASP A 112 -4.32 -20.65 4.30
CA ASP A 112 -4.43 -20.73 5.76
C ASP A 112 -3.98 -19.43 6.45
N ASN A 113 -3.00 -18.72 5.89
CA ASN A 113 -2.54 -17.44 6.42
C ASN A 113 -3.64 -16.36 6.31
N THR A 114 -4.28 -16.27 5.14
CA THR A 114 -5.40 -15.35 4.91
C THR A 114 -6.60 -15.69 5.79
N VAL A 115 -6.93 -16.98 5.94
CA VAL A 115 -8.02 -17.41 6.83
C VAL A 115 -7.74 -17.06 8.29
N GLN A 116 -6.49 -17.17 8.76
CA GLN A 116 -6.10 -16.73 10.11
C GLN A 116 -6.32 -15.23 10.30
N TRP A 117 -5.96 -14.42 9.30
CA TRP A 117 -6.20 -12.97 9.35
C TRP A 117 -7.68 -12.60 9.37
N LEU A 118 -8.51 -13.23 8.54
CA LEU A 118 -9.96 -13.02 8.54
C LEU A 118 -10.58 -13.36 9.91
N ARG A 119 -10.20 -14.49 10.50
CA ARG A 119 -10.66 -14.87 11.85
C ARG A 119 -10.23 -13.89 12.92
N ALA A 120 -9.00 -13.37 12.82
CA ALA A 120 -8.50 -12.35 13.74
C ALA A 120 -9.33 -11.06 13.63
N MET A 121 -9.62 -10.59 12.41
CA MET A 121 -10.46 -9.41 12.18
C MET A 121 -11.87 -9.59 12.77
N GLU A 122 -12.46 -10.78 12.61
CA GLU A 122 -13.76 -11.11 13.24
C GLU A 122 -13.68 -11.06 14.76
N SER A 123 -12.58 -11.54 15.34
CA SER A 123 -12.40 -11.60 16.80
C SER A 123 -12.29 -10.24 17.48
N ILE A 124 -11.82 -9.20 16.77
CA ILE A 124 -11.78 -7.83 17.26
C ILE A 124 -13.06 -7.03 16.95
N GLY A 125 -14.04 -7.66 16.30
CA GLY A 125 -15.33 -7.05 15.99
C GLY A 125 -15.36 -6.20 14.73
N LEU A 126 -14.42 -6.38 13.79
CA LEU A 126 -14.49 -5.68 12.51
C LEU A 126 -15.75 -6.11 11.74
N PRO A 127 -16.66 -5.17 11.36
CA PRO A 127 -17.91 -5.53 10.71
C PRO A 127 -17.68 -6.19 9.35
N LYS A 128 -18.40 -7.29 9.10
CA LYS A 128 -18.48 -7.87 7.75
C LYS A 128 -19.37 -6.99 6.89
N VAL A 129 -18.78 -6.35 5.88
CA VAL A 129 -19.54 -5.68 4.82
C VAL A 129 -20.29 -6.77 4.07
N ARG A 130 -21.63 -6.65 3.98
CA ARG A 130 -22.42 -7.45 3.05
C ARG A 130 -22.34 -6.75 1.70
N ILE A 131 -21.70 -7.40 0.74
CA ILE A 131 -21.67 -7.00 -0.67
C ILE A 131 -22.84 -7.69 -1.37
#